data_AF-A0A0D0HX10-F1
#
_entry.id   AF-A0A0D0HX10-F1
#
_cell.length_a   1.000
_cell.length_b   1.000
_cell.length_c   1.000
_cell.angle_alpha   90.00
_cell.angle_beta   90.00
_cell.angle_gamma   90.00
#
_symmetry.space_group_name_H-M   'P 1'
#
loop_
_entity.id
_entity.type
_entity.pdbx_description
1 polymer ?
#
loop_
_entity_poly.entity_id
_entity_poly.type
_entity_poly.pdbx_seq_one_letter_code
_entity_poly.pdbx_strand_id
1 'polypeptide(L)'
;MRGKVGFVVGAALGYVLGTRAGRARYEQIKRGAIAVWETPLVQQGVTSVKDTVGDRVDDVKAAAARAAKSAFVAVTQPKPEPAQSQRTAAVPERPTEETSA
;
A
#
# COMPACT_ATOMS: atom_id res chain seq x y z
N MET A 1 -11.56 18.83 13.09
CA MET A 1 -11.85 18.06 11.85
C MET A 1 -11.09 18.54 10.60
N ARG A 2 -10.32 19.64 10.66
CA ARG A 2 -9.70 20.28 9.48
C ARG A 2 -8.65 19.43 8.73
N GLY A 3 -7.89 18.56 9.41
CA GLY A 3 -6.87 17.71 8.76
C GLY A 3 -7.41 16.57 7.90
N LYS A 4 -8.62 16.07 8.18
CA LYS A 4 -9.23 14.95 7.43
C LYS A 4 -9.68 15.39 6.04
N VAL A 5 -10.11 16.64 5.89
CA VAL A 5 -10.54 17.21 4.60
C VAL A 5 -9.37 17.32 3.63
N GLY A 6 -8.20 17.78 4.10
CA GLY A 6 -6.99 17.87 3.27
C GLY A 6 -6.51 16.51 2.75
N PHE A 7 -6.57 15.46 3.58
CA PHE A 7 -6.19 14.10 3.17
C PHE A 7 -7.13 13.53 2.09
N VAL A 8 -8.45 13.71 2.25
CA VAL A 8 -9.42 13.25 1.24
C VAL A 8 -9.22 13.98 -0.08
N VAL A 9 -9.01 15.29 -0.04
CA VAL A 9 -8.73 16.10 -1.24
C VAL A 9 -7.42 15.67 -1.90
N GLY A 10 -6.34 15.46 -1.12
CA GLY A 10 -5.07 14.99 -1.64
C GLY A 10 -5.14 13.58 -2.24
N ALA A 11 -5.84 12.65 -1.60
CA ALA A 11 -6.06 11.30 -2.12
C ALA A 11 -6.89 11.30 -3.41
N ALA A 12 -7.96 12.10 -3.47
CA ALA A 12 -8.78 12.25 -4.67
C ALA A 12 -7.97 12.84 -5.84
N LEU A 13 -7.19 13.89 -5.58
CA LEU A 13 -6.32 14.50 -6.58
C LEU A 13 -5.21 13.55 -7.04
N GLY A 14 -4.59 12.81 -6.12
CA GLY A 14 -3.58 11.80 -6.42
C GLY A 14 -4.12 10.65 -7.28
N TYR A 15 -5.34 10.19 -7.01
CA TYR A 15 -6.01 9.17 -7.81
C TYR A 15 -6.34 9.68 -9.22
N VAL A 16 -6.84 10.92 -9.34
CA VAL A 16 -7.13 11.53 -10.65
C VAL A 16 -5.85 11.74 -11.45
N LEU A 17 -4.79 12.29 -10.86
CA LEU A 17 -3.53 12.49 -11.58
C LEU A 17 -2.86 11.18 -11.96
N GLY A 18 -2.88 10.17 -11.07
CA GLY A 18 -2.33 8.84 -11.32
C GLY A 18 -3.06 8.08 -12.43
N THR A 19 -4.39 8.24 -12.53
CA THR A 19 -5.20 7.61 -13.59
C THR A 19 -5.19 8.39 -14.91
N ARG A 20 -4.98 9.71 -14.89
CA ARG A 20 -5.06 10.57 -16.08
C ARG A 20 -3.86 10.45 -17.02
N ALA A 21 -2.67 10.12 -16.52
CA ALA A 21 -1.46 9.97 -17.34
C ALA A 21 -1.54 8.83 -18.38
N GLY A 22 -2.50 7.91 -18.26
CA GLY A 22 -2.65 6.77 -19.16
C GLY A 22 -3.58 6.97 -20.37
N ARG A 23 -4.43 8.01 -20.41
CA ARG A 23 -5.59 8.06 -21.34
C ARG A 23 -5.25 7.89 -22.82
N ALA A 24 -4.16 8.47 -23.32
CA ALA A 24 -3.80 8.38 -24.74
C ALA A 24 -3.37 6.97 -25.21
N ARG A 25 -2.70 6.19 -24.34
CA ARG A 25 -2.41 4.76 -24.59
C ARG A 25 -3.58 3.86 -24.18
N TYR A 26 -4.33 4.26 -23.15
CA TYR A 26 -5.50 3.52 -22.68
C TYR A 26 -6.54 3.43 -23.78
N GLU A 27 -6.82 4.51 -24.54
CA GLU A 27 -7.78 4.44 -25.64
C GLU A 27 -7.34 3.52 -26.79
N GLN A 28 -6.03 3.42 -27.06
CA GLN A 28 -5.51 2.49 -28.08
C GLN A 28 -5.63 1.03 -27.62
N ILE A 29 -5.21 0.77 -26.38
CA ILE A 29 -5.29 -0.58 -25.79
C ILE A 29 -6.75 -0.97 -25.57
N LYS A 30 -7.62 -0.03 -25.21
CA LYS A 30 -9.06 -0.25 -24.98
C LYS A 30 -9.78 -0.69 -26.25
N ARG A 31 -9.48 -0.11 -27.42
CA ARG A 31 -10.08 -0.57 -28.68
C ARG A 31 -9.71 -2.02 -29.00
N GLY A 32 -8.44 -2.39 -28.83
CA GLY A 32 -7.99 -3.77 -29.00
C GLY A 32 -8.57 -4.72 -27.95
N ALA A 33 -8.64 -4.26 -26.69
CA ALA A 33 -9.19 -5.04 -25.60
C ALA A 33 -10.69 -5.27 -25.75
N ILE A 34 -11.48 -4.29 -26.20
CA ILE A 34 -12.92 -4.43 -26.44
C ILE A 34 -13.19 -5.46 -27.55
N ALA A 35 -12.46 -5.39 -28.67
CA ALA A 35 -12.60 -6.35 -29.76
C ALA A 35 -12.30 -7.79 -29.31
N VAL A 36 -11.34 -7.97 -28.40
CA VAL A 36 -11.02 -9.28 -27.81
C VAL A 36 -12.05 -9.68 -26.74
N TRP A 37 -12.56 -8.73 -25.95
CA TRP A 37 -13.55 -8.97 -24.89
C TRP A 37 -14.90 -9.45 -25.43
N GLU A 38 -15.27 -9.03 -26.63
CA GLU A 38 -16.51 -9.44 -27.29
C GLU A 38 -16.45 -10.86 -27.89
N THR A 39 -15.28 -11.53 -27.88
CA THR A 39 -15.19 -12.91 -28.38
C THR A 39 -15.84 -13.94 -27.43
N PRO A 40 -16.49 -14.99 -27.97
CA PRO A 40 -17.22 -15.97 -27.16
C PRO A 40 -16.33 -16.74 -26.17
N LEU A 41 -15.05 -16.94 -26.49
CA LEU A 41 -14.06 -17.54 -25.58
C LEU A 41 -13.82 -16.70 -24.32
N VAL A 42 -13.76 -15.38 -24.47
CA VAL A 42 -13.55 -14.47 -23.34
C VAL A 42 -14.83 -14.35 -22.51
N GLN A 43 -16.02 -14.33 -23.13
CA GLN A 43 -17.28 -14.34 -22.39
C GLN A 43 -17.49 -15.62 -21.56
N GLN A 44 -17.11 -16.79 -22.09
CA GLN A 44 -17.13 -18.03 -21.32
C GLN A 44 -16.15 -17.99 -20.15
N GLY A 45 -14.93 -17.51 -20.37
CA GLY A 45 -13.95 -17.31 -19.29
C GLY A 45 -14.42 -16.35 -18.21
N VAL A 46 -15.01 -15.21 -18.60
CA VAL A 46 -15.57 -14.22 -17.68
C VAL A 46 -16.74 -14.78 -16.89
N THR A 47 -17.58 -15.61 -17.50
CA THR A 47 -18.71 -16.25 -16.81
C THR A 47 -18.23 -17.23 -15.75
N SER A 48 -17.29 -18.12 -16.09
CA SER A 48 -16.69 -19.06 -15.11
C SER A 48 -15.92 -18.37 -13.99
N VAL A 49 -15.25 -17.25 -14.32
CA VAL A 49 -14.55 -16.43 -13.32
C VAL A 49 -15.55 -15.70 -12.44
N LYS A 50 -16.66 -15.18 -12.97
CA LYS A 50 -17.71 -14.50 -12.20
C LYS A 50 -18.34 -15.41 -11.14
N ASP A 51 -18.47 -16.70 -11.42
CA ASP A 51 -18.95 -17.68 -10.44
C ASP A 51 -17.89 -17.95 -9.34
N THR A 52 -16.61 -18.05 -9.70
CA THR A 52 -15.51 -18.23 -8.72
C THR A 52 -15.20 -16.97 -7.90
N VAL A 53 -15.49 -15.80 -8.48
CA VAL A 53 -15.29 -14.49 -7.86
C VAL A 53 -16.33 -14.25 -6.76
N GLY A 54 -17.53 -14.82 -6.87
CA GLY A 54 -18.56 -14.71 -5.82
C GLY A 54 -18.03 -15.07 -4.43
N ASP A 55 -17.37 -16.22 -4.30
CA ASP A 55 -16.79 -16.69 -3.04
C ASP A 55 -15.53 -15.93 -2.63
N ARG A 56 -14.70 -15.51 -3.61
CA ARG A 56 -13.44 -14.79 -3.34
C ARG A 56 -13.65 -13.30 -3.03
N VAL A 57 -14.81 -12.75 -3.37
CA VAL A 57 -15.13 -11.34 -3.15
C VAL A 57 -15.11 -11.00 -1.67
N ASP A 58 -15.58 -11.89 -0.79
CA ASP A 58 -15.56 -11.64 0.66
C ASP A 58 -14.14 -11.69 1.24
N ASP A 59 -13.29 -12.61 0.78
CA ASP A 59 -11.88 -12.66 1.16
C ASP A 59 -11.11 -11.44 0.67
N VAL A 60 -11.35 -11.01 -0.57
CA VAL A 60 -10.74 -9.80 -1.14
C VAL A 60 -11.23 -8.56 -0.41
N LYS A 61 -12.53 -8.46 -0.09
CA LYS A 61 -13.08 -7.37 0.73
C LYS A 61 -12.44 -7.37 2.11
N ALA A 62 -12.29 -8.52 2.75
CA ALA A 62 -11.68 -8.64 4.07
C ALA A 62 -10.18 -8.29 4.04
N ALA A 63 -9.43 -8.76 3.04
CA ALA A 63 -8.03 -8.42 2.84
C ALA A 63 -7.83 -6.93 2.56
N ALA A 64 -8.65 -6.36 1.67
CA ALA A 64 -8.65 -4.93 1.37
C ALA A 64 -9.01 -4.09 2.61
N ALA A 65 -10.02 -4.50 3.38
CA ALA A 65 -10.40 -3.82 4.62
C ALA A 65 -9.26 -3.85 5.66
N ARG A 66 -8.56 -4.99 5.80
CA ARG A 66 -7.39 -5.11 6.69
C ARG A 66 -6.24 -4.22 6.24
N ALA A 67 -5.91 -4.22 4.95
CA ALA A 67 -4.86 -3.37 4.38
C ALA A 67 -5.19 -1.88 4.51
N ALA A 68 -6.45 -1.50 4.27
CA ALA A 68 -6.91 -0.13 4.45
C ALA A 68 -6.82 0.30 5.92
N LYS A 69 -7.21 -0.57 6.86
CA LYS A 69 -7.12 -0.29 8.30
C LYS A 69 -5.66 -0.15 8.77
N SER A 70 -4.74 -1.00 8.30
CA SER A 70 -3.32 -0.90 8.67
C SER A 70 -2.65 0.34 8.09
N ALA A 71 -2.89 0.68 6.82
CA ALA A 71 -2.39 1.91 6.21
C ALA A 71 -2.95 3.15 6.92
N PHE A 72 -4.23 3.13 7.28
CA PHE A 72 -4.84 4.22 8.05
C PHE A 72 -4.22 4.36 9.44
N VAL A 73 -3.97 3.25 10.15
CA VAL A 73 -3.29 3.29 11.47
C VAL A 73 -1.85 3.79 11.34
N ALA A 74 -1.10 3.36 10.32
CA ALA A 74 0.26 3.81 10.07
C ALA A 74 0.35 5.31 9.75
N VAL A 75 -0.62 5.86 9.01
CA VAL A 75 -0.64 7.29 8.66
C VAL A 75 -1.20 8.17 9.78
N THR A 76 -2.10 7.63 10.63
CA THR A 76 -2.65 8.38 11.78
C THR A 76 -1.81 8.29 13.04
N GLN A 77 -0.98 7.26 13.17
CA GLN A 77 0.00 7.13 14.25
C GLN A 77 1.41 7.09 13.68
N PRO A 78 2.10 8.23 13.53
CA PRO A 78 3.55 8.22 13.40
C PRO A 78 4.12 7.68 14.72
N LYS A 79 4.61 6.43 14.67
CA LYS A 79 5.37 5.80 15.75
C LYS A 79 6.55 6.72 16.12
N PRO A 80 6.72 7.15 17.38
CA PRO A 80 7.98 7.77 17.78
C PRO A 80 9.10 6.74 17.58
N GLU A 81 10.17 7.17 16.92
CA GLU A 81 11.38 6.39 16.66
C GLU A 81 11.79 5.51 17.83
N PRO A 82 12.19 4.25 17.61
CA PRO A 82 13.16 3.64 18.49
C PRO A 82 14.48 4.39 18.25
N ALA A 83 14.72 5.42 19.05
CA ALA A 83 16.03 6.01 19.20
C ALA A 83 17.03 4.89 19.55
N GLN A 84 17.80 4.49 18.55
CA GLN A 84 19.26 4.42 18.60
C GLN A 84 19.85 4.46 20.02
N SER A 85 19.70 3.37 20.79
CA SER A 85 20.31 3.24 22.10
C SER A 85 20.84 1.81 22.30
N GLN A 86 21.66 1.36 21.35
CA GLN A 86 22.56 0.21 21.52
C GLN A 86 24.03 0.62 21.33
N ARG A 87 24.35 1.90 21.60
CA ARG A 87 25.74 2.41 21.53
C ARG A 87 26.21 2.97 22.86
N THR A 88 25.97 2.27 23.96
CA THR A 88 26.76 2.43 25.20
C THR A 88 26.60 1.16 26.02
N ALA A 89 27.66 0.78 26.73
CA ALA A 89 27.76 -0.37 27.63
C ALA A 89 28.12 -1.72 27.00
N ALA A 90 29.36 -1.85 26.52
CA ALA A 90 30.27 -2.94 26.91
C ALA A 90 31.66 -2.75 26.27
N VAL A 91 32.41 -1.76 26.74
CA VAL A 91 33.87 -1.77 26.62
C VAL A 91 34.39 -1.81 28.05
N PRO A 92 34.93 -2.94 28.56
CA PRO A 92 35.69 -2.93 29.79
C PRO A 92 37.08 -2.38 29.46
N GLU A 93 37.23 -1.06 29.56
CA GLU A 93 38.55 -0.43 29.65
C GLU A 93 39.17 -0.81 31.01
N ARG A 94 40.39 -1.31 30.92
CA ARG A 94 41.26 -1.73 32.03
C ARG A 94 41.47 -0.56 33.01
N PRO A 95 41.48 -0.79 34.34
CA PRO A 95 41.98 0.21 35.26
C PRO A 95 43.51 0.24 35.19
N THR A 96 44.05 1.26 34.54
CA THR A 96 45.41 1.75 34.78
C THR A 96 45.30 3.05 35.56
N GLU A 97 45.90 3.08 36.74
CA GLU A 97 46.57 4.21 37.41
C GLU A 97 46.99 3.66 38.80
N GLU A 98 48.22 3.18 38.98
CA GLU A 98 49.43 3.96 39.34
C GLU A 98 49.18 5.06 40.40
N THR A 99 49.48 4.75 41.67
CA THR A 99 50.05 5.67 42.66
C THR A 99 50.59 4.83 43.84
N SER A 100 51.91 4.70 43.97
CA SER A 100 52.79 5.45 44.89
C SER A 100 52.67 5.05 46.37
N ALA A 101 53.55 4.15 46.84
CA ALA A 101 54.23 4.12 48.15
C ALA A 101 55.25 2.96 48.20
#